data_AF-A0A7V8RCM7-F1
#
_entry.id   AF-A0A7V8RCM7-F1
#
_cell.length_a   1.000
_cell.length_b   1.000
_cell.length_c   1.000
_cell.angle_alpha   90.00
_cell.angle_beta   90.00
_cell.angle_gamma   90.00
#
_symmetry.space_group_name_H-M   'P 1'
#
loop_
_entity.id
_entity.type
_entity.pdbx_description
1 polymer ?
#
loop_
_entity_poly.entity_id
_entity_poly.type
_entity_poly.pdbx_seq_one_letter_code
_entity_poly.pdbx_strand_id
1 'polypeptide(L)' 'MEYSIFGIVILILDVIALFSVWASGATTATKLLWTLLIVILPVIGLIAWFFLGPKRGRV' A
#
# COMPACT_ATOMS: atom_id res chain seq x y z
N MET A 1 -0.17 5.85 -27.56
CA MET A 1 -0.53 5.05 -26.38
C MET A 1 -1.07 6.01 -25.35
N GLU A 2 -2.37 5.99 -25.11
CA GLU A 2 -2.97 6.83 -24.06
C GLU A 2 -2.60 6.21 -22.72
N TYR A 3 -1.73 6.88 -21.96
CA TYR A 3 -1.52 6.49 -20.58
C TYR A 3 -2.78 6.85 -19.79
N SER A 4 -3.46 5.83 -19.27
CA SER A 4 -4.58 6.06 -18.36
C SER A 4 -4.04 6.71 -17.09
N ILE A 5 -4.30 8.01 -16.94
CA ILE A 5 -3.88 8.82 -15.78
C ILE A 5 -4.26 8.13 -14.47
N PHE A 6 -5.41 7.45 -14.47
CA PHE A 6 -5.90 6.68 -13.34
C PHE A 6 -4.95 5.55 -12.90
N GLY A 7 -4.38 4.81 -13.86
CA GLY A 7 -3.42 3.73 -13.56
C GLY A 7 -2.11 4.27 -12.98
N ILE A 8 -1.66 5.44 -13.44
CA ILE A 8 -0.46 6.10 -12.90
C ILE A 8 -0.69 6.56 -11.47
N VAL A 9 -1.86 7.14 -11.18
CA VAL A 9 -2.21 7.57 -9.81
C VAL A 9 -2.23 6.38 -8.86
N ILE A 10 -2.85 5.26 -9.25
CA ILE A 10 -2.86 4.03 -8.45
C ILE A 10 -1.43 3.54 -8.20
N LEU A 11 -0.59 3.49 -9.23
CA LEU A 11 0.79 3.02 -9.09
C LEU A 11 1.60 3.89 -8.10
N ILE A 12 1.44 5.21 -8.15
CA ILE A 12 2.10 6.13 -7.21
C ILE A 12 1.61 5.86 -5.78
N LEU A 13 0.30 5.68 -5.60
CA LEU A 13 -0.28 5.37 -4.30
C LEU A 13 0.19 4.00 -3.77
N ASP A 14 0.33 2.99 -4.63
CA ASP A 14 0.86 1.67 -4.26
C ASP A 14 2.27 1.79 -3.69
N VAL A 15 3.15 2.55 -4.35
CA VAL A 15 4.52 2.77 -3.86
C VAL A 15 4.51 3.44 -2.48
N ILE A 16 3.67 4.45 -2.28
CA ILE A 16 3.52 5.14 -0.99
C ILE A 16 3.03 4.17 0.10
N ALA A 17 2.02 3.36 -0.23
CA ALA A 17 1.42 2.40 0.69
C ALA A 17 2.43 1.33 1.11
N LEU A 18 3.15 0.76 0.14
CA LEU A 18 4.21 -0.21 0.40
C LEU A 18 5.32 0.40 1.25
N PHE A 19 5.80 1.59 0.92
CA PHE A 19 6.82 2.27 1.73
C PHE A 19 6.34 2.47 3.18
N SER A 20 5.09 2.89 3.39
CA SER A 20 4.51 3.01 4.73
C SER A 20 4.44 1.66 5.47
N VAL A 21 4.04 0.59 4.80
CA VAL A 21 3.98 -0.76 5.39
C VAL A 21 5.37 -1.18 5.86
N TRP A 22 6.38 -1.04 5.01
CA TRP A 22 7.75 -1.46 5.32
C TRP A 22 8.43 -0.56 6.35
N ALA A 23 8.12 0.74 6.36
CA ALA A 23 8.59 1.70 7.36
C ALA A 23 7.83 1.66 8.70
N SER A 24 6.76 0.87 8.81
CA SER A 24 6.00 0.71 10.05
C SER A 24 6.71 -0.20 11.07
N GLY A 25 6.29 -0.11 12.33
CA GLY A 25 6.70 -1.02 13.40
C GLY A 25 5.97 -2.36 13.41
N ALA A 26 5.20 -2.69 12.36
CA ALA A 26 4.48 -3.95 12.28
C ALA A 26 5.43 -5.16 12.14
N THR A 27 4.95 -6.35 12.52
CA THR A 27 5.70 -7.60 12.36
C THR A 27 5.94 -7.92 10.88
N THR A 28 6.95 -8.73 10.59
CA THR A 28 7.25 -9.16 9.21
C THR A 28 6.06 -9.85 8.53
N ALA A 29 5.33 -10.69 9.27
CA ALA A 29 4.14 -11.36 8.74
C ALA A 29 3.05 -10.37 8.32
N THR A 30 2.79 -9.34 9.13
CA THR A 30 1.84 -8.27 8.80
C THR A 30 2.30 -7.47 7.58
N LYS A 31 3.59 -7.16 7.48
CA LYS A 31 4.15 -6.45 6.31
C LYS A 31 3.98 -7.23 5.02
N LEU A 32 4.24 -8.54 5.06
CA LEU A 32 4.06 -9.43 3.92
C LEU A 32 2.59 -9.53 3.50
N LEU A 33 1.67 -9.69 4.47
CA LEU A 33 0.23 -9.74 4.19
C LEU A 33 -0.26 -8.48 3.48
N TRP A 34 0.09 -7.30 4.01
CA TRP A 34 -0.29 -6.02 3.39
C TRP A 34 0.36 -5.79 2.03
N THR A 35 1.63 -6.19 1.88
CA THR A 35 2.32 -6.12 0.58
C THR A 35 1.61 -6.98 -0.46
N LEU A 36 1.29 -8.24 -0.14
CA LEU A 36 0.54 -9.12 -1.04
C LEU A 36 -0.83 -8.54 -1.38
N LEU A 37 -1.55 -8.02 -0.37
CA LEU A 37 -2.90 -7.47 -0.57
C LEU A 37 -2.88 -6.29 -1.54
N ILE A 38 -1.95 -5.35 -1.37
CA ILE A 38 -1.81 -4.17 -2.24
C ILE A 38 -1.39 -4.59 -3.65
N VAL A 39 -0.41 -5.47 -3.81
CA VAL A 39 0.10 -5.87 -5.14
C VAL A 39 -0.92 -6.69 -5.93
N ILE A 40 -1.65 -7.61 -5.28
CA ILE A 40 -2.62 -8.49 -5.95
C ILE A 40 -3.92 -7.73 -6.24
N LEU A 41 -4.34 -6.85 -5.33
CA LEU A 41 -5.57 -6.08 -5.42
C LEU A 41 -5.26 -4.59 -5.29
N PRO A 42 -4.71 -3.91 -6.31
CA PRO A 42 -4.23 -2.53 -6.17
C PRO A 42 -5.29 -1.56 -5.66
N VAL A 43 -6.48 -1.53 -6.27
CA VAL A 43 -7.55 -0.61 -5.84
C VAL A 43 -8.07 -0.94 -4.44
N ILE A 44 -8.46 -2.19 -4.21
CA ILE A 44 -9.08 -2.61 -2.93
C ILE A 44 -8.04 -2.62 -1.80
N GLY A 45 -6.83 -3.07 -2.09
CA GLY A 45 -5.70 -3.11 -1.17
C GLY A 45 -5.27 -1.71 -0.75
N LEU A 46 -5.23 -0.74 -1.67
CA LEU A 46 -5.00 0.67 -1.33
C LEU A 46 -6.09 1.25 -0.43
N ILE A 47 -7.36 1.01 -0.78
CA ILE A 47 -8.49 1.48 0.03
C ILE A 47 -8.40 0.86 1.44
N ALA A 48 -8.20 -0.46 1.54
CA ALA A 48 -8.05 -1.14 2.81
C ALA A 48 -6.86 -0.62 3.61
N TRP A 49 -5.71 -0.40 2.96
CA TRP A 49 -4.50 0.12 3.60
C TRP A 49 -4.70 1.54 4.13
N PHE A 50 -5.45 2.37 3.41
CA PHE A 50 -5.74 3.74 3.84
C PHE A 50 -6.44 3.77 5.20
N PHE A 51 -7.38 2.84 5.46
CA PHE A 51 -8.13 2.76 6.70
C PHE A 51 -7.47 1.91 7.79
N LEU A 52 -6.94 0.73 7.42
CA LEU A 52 -6.51 -0.32 8.35
C LEU A 52 -5.02 -0.65 8.25
N GLY A 53 -4.33 -0.09 7.26
CA GLY A 53 -2.93 -0.40 6.99
C GLY A 53 -2.00 0.05 8.11
N PRO A 54 -0.88 -0.66 8.33
CA PRO A 54 0.09 -0.30 9.35
C PRO A 54 0.79 0.99 8.94
N LYS A 55 0.58 2.04 9.75
CA LYS A 55 1.21 3.34 9.57
C LYS A 55 2.38 3.47 10.52
N ARG A 56 3.32 4.35 10.18
CA ARG A 56 4.45 4.67 11.07
C ARG A 56 3.90 5.16 12.41
N GLY A 57 4.21 4.44 13.48
CA GLY A 57 3.89 4.89 14.83
C GLY A 57 4.60 6.22 15.09
N ARG A 58 3.85 7.24 15.52
CA ARG A 58 4.43 8.48 16.01
C ARG A 58 5.00 8.15 17.38
N VAL A 59 6.31 8.00 17.45
CA VAL A 59 7.06 8.06 18.72
C VAL A 59 6.89 9.43 19.34
#